data_AF-A0A524NMH6-F1
#
_entry.id   AF-A0A524NMH6-F1
#
_cell.length_a   1.000
_cell.length_b   1.000
_cell.length_c   1.000
_cell.angle_alpha   90.00
_cell.angle_beta   90.00
_cell.angle_gamma   90.00
#
_symmetry.space_group_name_H-M   'P 1'
#
loop_
_entity.id
_entity.type
_entity.pdbx_description
1 polymer ?
#
loop_
_entity_poly.entity_id
_entity_poly.type
_entity_poly.pdbx_seq_one_letter_code
_entity_poly.pdbx_strand_id
1 'polypeptide(L)'
;MTASARSRDQPLSRARRAENGSSTPSSSSSTASIRRHSSGSVFIARLLLRKQPGSDSSAPRPGMMLRGVAETGAARFRVLHRICRNRRDQPRGCQAWTQQERPFIGARRDNKEEKPMADIILHHYWLSPYAEKIRRILGFKNLAWNSVEIPLMAPKPDLVALTGGYRKTPVLQIGADIYCDTDCIARVLERLQPEPTLFAPGTEALSYMLGPWQSELFWSAVALAGTSGDVFPEGFVEDRDKMIPGGLDIEKMLIEIPATRDRLRSKLGILEGLLAGGSPYLFGDHASLADFSMFHPLFAPKSLGSVAEVLTPYAAVNAWLERIEAFGHGTFTQIDSSEAIEVARQSTSATATAADAGDPSERKPGDRVRIVHESFGNDPVEGEIVSSSAQQISIRREDERAGEVVVHFPREHYVILGS
;
A
#
# COMPACT_ATOMS: atom_id res chain seq x y z
N MET A 1 -46.18 30.93 37.46
CA MET A 1 -45.56 30.73 38.79
C MET A 1 -44.04 30.86 38.60
N THR A 2 -43.54 32.09 38.74
CA THR A 2 -42.57 32.55 39.78
C THR A 2 -41.15 32.00 39.56
N ALA A 3 -40.24 32.79 38.95
CA ALA A 3 -39.25 33.69 39.60
C ALA A 3 -38.09 32.91 40.27
N SER A 4 -36.80 33.27 40.26
CA SER A 4 -36.09 34.54 40.16
C SER A 4 -34.61 34.28 39.88
N ALA A 5 -33.96 35.26 39.24
CA ALA A 5 -32.51 35.41 39.09
C ALA A 5 -31.76 35.67 40.43
N ARG A 6 -30.43 35.49 40.43
CA ARG A 6 -29.44 36.49 40.89
C ARG A 6 -27.99 36.10 40.55
N SER A 7 -27.29 37.05 39.92
CA SER A 7 -25.85 37.15 39.78
C SER A 7 -25.20 37.72 41.05
N ARG A 8 -23.87 37.54 41.20
CA ARG A 8 -22.92 38.62 41.56
C ARG A 8 -21.46 38.12 41.53
N ASP A 9 -20.67 38.79 40.70
CA ASP A 9 -19.21 38.92 40.80
C ASP A 9 -18.79 39.57 42.12
N GLN A 10 -17.58 39.24 42.61
CA GLN A 10 -16.57 40.27 42.94
C GLN A 10 -15.14 39.70 43.10
N PRO A 11 -14.08 40.48 42.81
CA PRO A 11 -12.69 40.03 42.81
C PRO A 11 -11.76 40.77 43.82
N LEU A 12 -10.48 40.35 43.81
CA LEU A 12 -9.22 41.08 44.17
C LEU A 12 -8.79 41.30 45.65
N SER A 13 -7.54 40.86 45.92
CA SER A 13 -6.36 41.65 46.39
C SER A 13 -5.55 40.91 47.49
N ARG A 14 -4.26 40.55 47.31
CA ARG A 14 -2.98 41.30 47.24
C ARG A 14 -2.42 41.77 48.60
N ALA A 15 -1.21 41.28 48.97
CA ALA A 15 -0.02 42.03 49.47
C ALA A 15 1.01 41.02 50.07
N ARG A 16 2.23 40.86 49.51
CA ARG A 16 3.47 41.68 49.66
C ARG A 16 4.16 41.48 51.03
N ARG A 17 5.49 41.50 51.23
CA ARG A 17 6.75 41.59 50.44
C ARG A 17 7.88 41.62 51.51
N ALA A 18 9.11 41.16 51.24
CA ALA A 18 10.36 41.96 51.28
C ALA A 18 11.55 41.03 51.60
N GLU A 19 12.83 41.33 51.36
CA GLU A 19 13.61 42.00 50.29
C GLU A 19 15.09 41.93 50.74
N ASN A 20 16.02 42.23 49.80
CA ASN A 20 17.45 42.61 49.95
C ASN A 20 18.51 41.47 50.03
N GLY A 21 19.67 41.53 49.34
CA GLY A 21 20.22 42.54 48.42
C GLY A 21 21.63 42.17 47.87
N SER A 22 21.88 42.63 46.63
CA SER A 22 23.11 43.02 45.90
C SER A 22 24.53 42.51 46.26
N SER A 23 25.30 42.07 45.23
CA SER A 23 26.45 42.79 44.62
C SER A 23 27.28 41.91 43.64
N THR A 24 27.83 42.54 42.59
CA THR A 24 28.82 42.04 41.59
C THR A 24 30.10 42.92 41.68
N PRO A 25 31.20 42.81 40.88
CA PRO A 25 31.65 41.82 39.85
C PRO A 25 33.17 41.41 39.94
N SER A 26 33.66 40.45 39.12
CA SER A 26 34.90 40.57 38.28
C SER A 26 35.38 39.26 37.61
N SER A 27 35.54 39.33 36.28
CA SER A 27 36.51 38.69 35.34
C SER A 27 37.21 37.35 35.65
N SER A 28 37.14 36.41 34.69
CA SER A 28 38.29 36.00 33.86
C SER A 28 37.90 35.05 32.72
N SER A 29 38.65 35.16 31.64
CA SER A 29 38.57 34.53 30.33
C SER A 29 38.89 33.02 30.31
N SER A 30 38.18 32.24 29.48
CA SER A 30 38.84 31.22 28.67
C SER A 30 37.98 30.81 27.46
N THR A 31 38.60 30.95 26.29
CA THR A 31 38.13 30.59 24.95
C THR A 31 38.15 29.08 24.77
N ALA A 32 37.03 28.47 24.37
CA ALA A 32 37.02 27.11 23.83
C ALA A 32 36.17 27.06 22.56
N SER A 33 36.86 26.85 21.44
CA SER A 33 36.33 26.68 20.09
C SER A 33 35.43 25.45 20.00
N ILE A 34 34.16 25.65 19.63
CA ILE A 34 33.24 24.57 19.23
C ILE A 34 33.55 24.23 17.76
N ARG A 35 34.26 23.11 17.55
CA ARG A 35 34.44 22.52 16.22
C ARG A 35 33.17 21.76 15.82
N ARG A 36 32.73 22.02 14.59
CA ARG A 36 31.68 21.30 13.87
C ARG A 36 32.08 19.83 13.72
N HIS A 37 31.19 18.91 14.10
CA HIS A 37 31.31 17.51 13.70
C HIS A 37 30.67 17.33 12.32
N SER A 38 31.54 17.18 11.31
CA SER A 38 31.19 16.65 9.99
C SER A 38 31.27 15.12 10.02
N SER A 39 30.27 14.50 9.41
CA SER A 39 30.06 13.06 9.23
C SER A 39 31.29 12.33 8.68
N GLY A 40 31.66 11.23 9.34
CA GLY A 40 32.74 10.33 8.94
C GLY A 40 32.24 9.18 8.08
N SER A 41 32.83 9.07 6.89
CA SER A 41 32.74 7.94 5.96
C SER A 41 33.45 6.68 6.47
N VAL A 42 32.88 5.52 6.10
CA VAL A 42 33.55 4.33 5.53
C VAL A 42 34.88 3.90 6.15
N PHE A 43 34.88 2.78 6.89
CA PHE A 43 36.02 1.83 6.95
C PHE A 43 35.64 0.52 7.66
N ILE A 44 35.77 -0.63 6.98
CA ILE A 44 36.42 -1.91 7.42
C ILE A 44 36.54 -2.76 6.13
N ALA A 45 37.61 -3.46 5.77
CA ALA A 45 39.05 -3.36 5.94
C ALA A 45 39.61 -4.42 4.96
N ARG A 46 40.68 -4.09 4.25
CA ARG A 46 41.46 -5.00 3.38
C ARG A 46 42.75 -5.34 4.12
N LEU A 47 43.11 -6.61 4.24
CA LEU A 47 44.45 -7.15 4.54
C LEU A 47 44.29 -8.68 4.32
N LEU A 48 45.05 -9.47 3.55
CA LEU A 48 46.47 -9.58 3.18
C LEU A 48 46.54 -10.74 2.12
N LEU A 49 47.45 -10.91 1.16
CA LEU A 49 48.90 -10.74 1.08
C LEU A 49 49.39 -10.79 -0.38
N ARG A 50 50.53 -10.14 -0.62
CA ARG A 50 51.34 -10.06 -1.86
C ARG A 50 52.05 -11.36 -2.23
N LYS A 51 52.30 -11.58 -3.53
CA LYS A 51 53.67 -11.68 -4.14
C LYS A 51 53.61 -11.66 -5.68
N GLN A 52 54.53 -10.90 -6.28
CA GLN A 52 54.87 -10.69 -7.70
C GLN A 52 56.23 -11.37 -7.99
N PRO A 53 56.88 -11.30 -9.18
CA PRO A 53 56.43 -11.33 -10.60
C PRO A 53 57.35 -12.18 -11.53
N GLY A 54 57.08 -12.13 -12.85
CA GLY A 54 57.99 -12.47 -13.96
C GLY A 54 57.36 -13.49 -14.93
N SER A 55 57.48 -13.43 -16.26
CA SER A 55 58.12 -12.56 -17.23
C SER A 55 57.58 -12.96 -18.63
N ASP A 56 57.80 -12.09 -19.61
CA ASP A 56 57.88 -12.38 -21.05
C ASP A 56 56.64 -12.66 -21.92
N SER A 57 56.35 -11.62 -22.72
CA SER A 57 56.22 -11.60 -24.18
C SER A 57 55.30 -12.61 -24.88
N SER A 58 54.23 -12.10 -25.48
CA SER A 58 54.06 -12.05 -26.95
C SER A 58 52.66 -11.56 -27.31
N ALA A 59 52.59 -10.52 -28.15
CA ALA A 59 51.40 -10.23 -28.94
C ALA A 59 51.36 -11.20 -30.14
N PRO A 60 50.17 -11.48 -30.70
CA PRO A 60 49.89 -10.80 -31.96
C PRO A 60 48.48 -10.21 -32.08
N ARG A 61 48.36 -9.46 -33.17
CA ARG A 61 47.35 -8.48 -33.59
C ARG A 61 46.10 -9.10 -34.27
N PRO A 62 45.09 -8.28 -34.66
CA PRO A 62 43.67 -8.60 -34.62
C PRO A 62 43.09 -9.09 -35.97
N GLY A 63 41.93 -9.74 -35.90
CA GLY A 63 41.05 -9.89 -37.06
C GLY A 63 40.07 -11.06 -36.95
N MET A 64 38.79 -10.76 -36.73
CA MET A 64 37.67 -11.17 -37.59
C MET A 64 36.34 -10.99 -36.84
N MET A 65 35.50 -10.12 -37.39
CA MET A 65 34.05 -10.17 -37.19
C MET A 65 33.55 -11.56 -37.55
N LEU A 66 32.71 -12.15 -36.69
CA LEU A 66 31.58 -12.96 -37.13
C LEU A 66 30.40 -12.71 -36.20
N ARG A 67 29.29 -12.34 -36.83
CA ARG A 67 27.94 -12.21 -36.28
C ARG A 67 27.52 -13.50 -35.58
N GLY A 68 26.74 -13.40 -34.50
CA GLY A 68 26.06 -14.58 -33.96
C GLY A 68 25.24 -14.33 -32.70
N VAL A 69 23.96 -14.02 -32.93
CA VAL A 69 22.79 -14.41 -32.11
C VAL A 69 22.64 -13.79 -30.71
N ALA A 70 21.70 -12.86 -30.64
CA ALA A 70 20.96 -12.53 -29.44
C ALA A 70 20.22 -13.79 -28.94
N GLU A 71 20.64 -14.33 -27.81
CA GLU A 71 19.86 -15.33 -27.07
C GLU A 71 19.05 -14.64 -25.98
N THR A 72 17.75 -14.65 -26.19
CA THR A 72 16.67 -14.22 -25.30
C THR A 72 16.58 -15.11 -24.06
N GLY A 73 15.97 -14.58 -22.99
CA GLY A 73 15.94 -15.11 -21.61
C GLY A 73 15.43 -16.54 -21.37
N ALA A 74 15.10 -17.30 -22.41
CA ALA A 74 14.69 -18.71 -22.32
C ALA A 74 15.83 -19.66 -21.90
N ALA A 75 17.10 -19.30 -22.14
CA ALA A 75 18.25 -20.16 -21.83
C ALA A 75 18.57 -20.26 -20.32
N ARG A 76 18.17 -19.26 -19.51
CA ARG A 76 18.37 -19.29 -18.04
C ARG A 76 17.41 -20.24 -17.31
N PHE A 77 16.29 -20.62 -17.94
CA PHE A 77 15.28 -21.48 -17.31
C PHE A 77 15.63 -22.98 -17.28
N ARG A 78 16.56 -23.46 -18.12
CA ARG A 78 16.88 -24.90 -18.16
C ARG A 78 17.72 -25.41 -16.99
N VAL A 79 18.32 -24.51 -16.20
CA VAL A 79 19.04 -24.88 -14.97
C VAL A 79 18.08 -25.06 -13.78
N LEU A 80 16.91 -24.41 -13.81
CA LEU A 80 15.88 -24.47 -12.74
C LEU A 80 15.25 -25.87 -12.59
N HIS A 81 15.14 -26.64 -13.68
CA HIS A 81 14.50 -27.96 -13.62
C HIS A 81 15.34 -29.06 -12.94
N ARG A 82 16.62 -28.81 -12.66
CA ARG A 82 17.53 -29.83 -12.10
C ARG A 82 17.66 -29.76 -10.58
N ILE A 83 17.39 -28.61 -9.96
CA ILE A 83 17.55 -28.42 -8.50
C ILE A 83 16.29 -28.85 -7.72
N CYS A 84 15.11 -28.83 -8.34
CA CYS A 84 13.84 -29.21 -7.68
C CYS A 84 13.47 -30.70 -7.78
N ARG A 85 14.27 -31.55 -8.45
CA ARG A 85 13.90 -32.96 -8.74
C ARG A 85 14.08 -33.96 -7.59
N ASN A 86 14.58 -33.52 -6.43
CA ASN A 86 14.91 -34.42 -5.31
C ASN A 86 13.87 -34.49 -4.18
N ARG A 87 12.62 -34.09 -4.42
CA ARG A 87 11.50 -34.42 -3.52
C ARG A 87 10.36 -35.06 -4.32
N ARG A 88 10.45 -36.38 -4.51
CA ARG A 88 9.28 -37.20 -4.86
C ARG A 88 8.74 -37.78 -3.56
N ASP A 89 7.56 -37.30 -3.17
CA ASP A 89 6.44 -38.10 -2.64
C ASP A 89 5.44 -37.17 -1.95
N GLN A 90 4.46 -36.67 -2.69
CA GLN A 90 3.11 -36.33 -2.18
C GLN A 90 2.07 -36.45 -3.32
N PRO A 91 0.83 -36.88 -3.01
CA PRO A 91 -0.13 -37.30 -4.01
C PRO A 91 -0.80 -36.12 -4.73
N ARG A 92 -1.13 -36.37 -6.00
CA ARG A 92 -1.78 -35.44 -6.94
C ARG A 92 -3.17 -35.05 -6.45
N GLY A 93 -3.39 -33.74 -6.32
CA GLY A 93 -4.69 -33.12 -6.08
C GLY A 93 -4.76 -31.69 -6.60
N CYS A 94 -4.18 -31.40 -7.77
CA CYS A 94 -4.44 -30.13 -8.46
C CYS A 94 -5.71 -30.27 -9.29
N GLN A 95 -6.83 -29.76 -8.78
CA GLN A 95 -7.94 -29.37 -9.64
C GLN A 95 -7.50 -28.12 -10.42
N ALA A 96 -7.40 -28.27 -11.73
CA ALA A 96 -7.25 -27.15 -12.65
C ALA A 96 -8.56 -26.36 -12.62
N TRP A 97 -8.52 -25.12 -12.13
CA TRP A 97 -9.70 -24.28 -12.07
C TRP A 97 -9.89 -23.55 -13.41
N THR A 98 -10.80 -24.06 -14.23
CA THR A 98 -11.40 -23.28 -15.33
C THR A 98 -12.38 -22.27 -14.75
N GLN A 99 -12.37 -21.07 -15.31
CA GLN A 99 -12.94 -19.80 -14.82
C GLN A 99 -14.49 -19.74 -14.83
N GLN A 100 -15.18 -20.84 -14.53
CA GLN A 100 -16.58 -20.99 -14.95
C GLN A 100 -17.46 -21.75 -13.96
N GLU A 101 -17.52 -21.33 -12.69
CA GLU A 101 -18.68 -21.64 -11.82
C GLU A 101 -19.01 -20.43 -10.93
N ARG A 102 -19.99 -19.63 -11.37
CA ARG A 102 -20.56 -18.51 -10.59
C ARG A 102 -21.99 -18.89 -10.19
N PRO A 103 -22.36 -18.91 -8.89
CA PRO A 103 -23.77 -19.01 -8.53
C PRO A 103 -24.45 -17.66 -8.74
N PHE A 104 -25.41 -17.64 -9.68
CA PHE A 104 -26.33 -16.55 -9.92
C PHE A 104 -27.35 -16.49 -8.76
N ILE A 105 -27.32 -15.43 -7.96
CA ILE A 105 -28.40 -15.13 -7.01
C ILE A 105 -28.95 -13.76 -7.34
N GLY A 106 -30.01 -13.76 -8.15
CA GLY A 106 -30.85 -12.59 -8.33
C GLY A 106 -31.88 -12.50 -7.20
N ALA A 107 -32.00 -11.33 -6.59
CA ALA A 107 -33.19 -10.94 -5.86
C ALA A 107 -33.45 -9.44 -6.04
N ARG A 108 -34.49 -9.12 -6.82
CA ARG A 108 -35.22 -7.85 -6.69
C ARG A 108 -35.98 -7.89 -5.36
N ARG A 109 -35.97 -6.79 -4.59
CA ARG A 109 -37.19 -6.01 -4.28
C ARG A 109 -37.03 -4.85 -3.29
N ASP A 110 -37.91 -3.87 -3.57
CA ASP A 110 -38.70 -2.97 -2.72
C ASP A 110 -38.03 -1.77 -2.02
N ASN A 111 -38.37 -0.60 -2.58
CA ASN A 111 -38.21 0.75 -2.06
C ASN A 111 -38.52 0.86 -0.55
N LYS A 112 -37.47 1.03 0.24
CA LYS A 112 -37.49 1.88 1.43
C LYS A 112 -36.58 3.06 1.14
N GLU A 113 -37.01 4.26 1.53
CA GLU A 113 -36.29 5.53 1.33
C GLU A 113 -34.78 5.37 1.50
N GLU A 114 -34.10 5.22 0.36
CA GLU A 114 -32.65 5.14 0.30
C GLU A 114 -32.14 6.56 0.51
N LYS A 115 -31.50 6.77 1.68
CA LYS A 115 -30.48 7.80 1.82
C LYS A 115 -29.58 7.65 0.57
N PRO A 116 -29.33 8.70 -0.23
CA PRO A 116 -28.58 8.54 -1.48
C PRO A 116 -27.21 8.01 -1.10
N MET A 117 -27.02 6.71 -1.26
CA MET A 117 -25.74 6.08 -1.03
C MET A 117 -24.89 6.56 -2.18
N ALA A 118 -23.71 7.10 -1.87
CA ALA A 118 -22.71 7.33 -2.91
C ALA A 118 -22.57 6.02 -3.70
N ASP A 119 -22.73 6.06 -5.02
CA ASP A 119 -22.55 4.90 -5.89
C ASP A 119 -21.08 4.47 -5.86
N ILE A 120 -20.72 3.71 -4.82
CA ILE A 120 -19.37 3.22 -4.60
C ILE A 120 -19.07 2.22 -5.71
N ILE A 121 -18.10 2.53 -6.56
CA ILE A 121 -17.60 1.62 -7.59
C ILE A 121 -16.18 1.21 -7.21
N LEU A 122 -15.91 -0.09 -7.10
CA LEU A 122 -14.58 -0.61 -6.84
C LEU A 122 -14.04 -1.28 -8.10
N HIS A 123 -12.92 -0.79 -8.60
CA HIS A 123 -12.15 -1.37 -9.70
C HIS A 123 -11.12 -2.33 -9.14
N HIS A 124 -11.30 -3.63 -9.36
CA HIS A 124 -10.47 -4.65 -8.73
C HIS A 124 -10.35 -5.95 -9.53
N TYR A 125 -9.45 -6.81 -9.10
CA TYR A 125 -9.49 -8.24 -9.43
C TYR A 125 -9.50 -9.05 -8.13
N TRP A 126 -10.07 -10.25 -8.18
CA TRP A 126 -10.35 -11.07 -6.99
C TRP A 126 -9.09 -11.49 -6.25
N LEU A 127 -8.03 -11.87 -6.96
CA LEU A 127 -6.80 -12.36 -6.35
C LEU A 127 -5.94 -11.25 -5.70
N SER A 128 -6.24 -9.97 -5.93
CA SER A 128 -5.42 -8.87 -5.39
C SER A 128 -5.50 -8.81 -3.86
N PRO A 129 -4.38 -8.93 -3.13
CA PRO A 129 -4.36 -8.75 -1.68
C PRO A 129 -4.85 -7.37 -1.26
N TYR A 130 -4.35 -6.32 -1.89
CA TYR A 130 -4.78 -4.95 -1.59
C TYR A 130 -6.26 -4.73 -1.90
N ALA A 131 -6.83 -5.41 -2.90
CA ALA A 131 -8.26 -5.31 -3.15
C ALA A 131 -9.07 -6.11 -2.14
N GLU A 132 -8.54 -7.24 -1.65
CA GLU A 132 -9.17 -7.98 -0.56
C GLU A 132 -9.23 -7.14 0.72
N LYS A 133 -8.18 -6.37 1.06
CA LYS A 133 -8.23 -5.39 2.16
C LYS A 133 -9.48 -4.51 2.06
N ILE A 134 -9.72 -3.91 0.89
CA ILE A 134 -10.86 -3.00 0.69
C ILE A 134 -12.19 -3.74 0.67
N ARG A 135 -12.29 -4.91 0.04
CA ARG A 135 -13.53 -5.72 0.07
C ARG A 135 -13.91 -6.14 1.48
N ARG A 136 -12.93 -6.49 2.33
CA ARG A 136 -13.16 -6.78 3.75
C ARG A 136 -13.61 -5.54 4.53
N ILE A 137 -13.08 -4.37 4.22
CA ILE A 137 -13.55 -3.10 4.79
C ILE A 137 -14.99 -2.81 4.36
N LEU A 138 -15.35 -3.03 3.09
CA LEU A 138 -16.73 -2.88 2.59
C LEU A 138 -17.69 -3.84 3.30
N GLY A 139 -17.26 -5.09 3.52
CA GLY A 139 -18.02 -6.07 4.31
C GLY A 139 -18.16 -5.70 5.78
N PHE A 140 -17.07 -5.28 6.43
CA PHE A 140 -17.08 -4.80 7.81
C PHE A 140 -18.04 -3.63 8.00
N LYS A 141 -18.05 -2.69 7.04
CA LYS A 141 -18.99 -1.57 7.04
C LYS A 141 -20.38 -1.93 6.52
N ASN A 142 -20.61 -3.15 6.04
CA ASN A 142 -21.88 -3.56 5.43
C ASN A 142 -22.34 -2.60 4.31
N LEU A 143 -21.40 -2.13 3.49
CA LEU A 143 -21.67 -1.22 2.37
C LEU A 143 -22.13 -1.99 1.13
N ALA A 144 -23.09 -1.39 0.40
CA ALA A 144 -23.41 -1.80 -0.95
C ALA A 144 -22.46 -1.11 -1.95
N TRP A 145 -22.01 -1.83 -2.98
CA TRP A 145 -21.06 -1.30 -3.97
C TRP A 145 -21.18 -1.98 -5.33
N ASN A 146 -20.63 -1.35 -6.36
CA ASN A 146 -20.55 -1.87 -7.71
C ASN A 146 -19.15 -2.42 -8.00
N SER A 147 -19.07 -3.66 -8.47
CA SER A 147 -17.83 -4.37 -8.79
C SER A 147 -17.49 -4.23 -10.26
N VAL A 148 -16.35 -3.60 -10.55
CA VAL A 148 -15.74 -3.60 -11.88
C VAL A 148 -14.54 -4.54 -11.85
N GLU A 149 -14.64 -5.67 -12.53
CA GLU A 149 -13.54 -6.61 -12.69
C GLU A 149 -12.56 -6.10 -13.75
N ILE A 150 -11.35 -5.76 -13.33
CA ILE A 150 -10.30 -5.22 -14.21
C ILE A 150 -9.25 -6.28 -14.59
N PRO A 151 -8.55 -6.12 -15.72
CA PRO A 151 -7.46 -7.03 -16.08
C PRO A 151 -6.36 -7.11 -15.00
N LEU A 152 -5.82 -8.32 -14.82
CA LEU A 152 -4.73 -8.60 -13.87
C LEU A 152 -3.43 -7.87 -14.25
N MET A 153 -3.16 -7.78 -15.55
CA MET A 153 -1.93 -7.25 -16.15
C MET A 153 -2.25 -6.13 -17.15
N ALA A 154 -1.22 -5.39 -17.59
CA ALA A 154 -1.39 -4.41 -18.67
C ALA A 154 -1.70 -5.10 -20.02
N PRO A 155 -2.41 -4.43 -20.95
CA PRO A 155 -2.94 -3.06 -20.87
C PRO A 155 -4.27 -2.96 -20.07
N LYS A 156 -4.52 -1.79 -19.46
CA LYS A 156 -5.75 -1.50 -18.69
C LYS A 156 -6.40 -0.18 -19.14
N PRO A 157 -6.81 -0.05 -20.42
CA PRO A 157 -7.23 1.24 -20.99
C PRO A 157 -8.42 1.86 -20.28
N ASP A 158 -9.35 1.05 -19.78
CA ASP A 158 -10.55 1.54 -19.10
C ASP A 158 -10.25 2.10 -17.71
N LEU A 159 -9.36 1.43 -16.97
CA LEU A 159 -8.88 1.95 -15.70
C LEU A 159 -8.09 3.24 -15.92
N VAL A 160 -7.22 3.28 -16.94
CA VAL A 160 -6.37 4.44 -17.24
C VAL A 160 -7.20 5.65 -17.68
N ALA A 161 -8.33 5.44 -18.37
CA ALA A 161 -9.26 6.52 -18.71
C ALA A 161 -9.75 7.28 -17.46
N LEU A 162 -9.91 6.58 -16.33
CA LEU A 162 -10.28 7.17 -15.04
C LEU A 162 -9.06 7.71 -14.30
N THR A 163 -8.00 6.92 -14.20
CA THR A 163 -6.89 7.21 -13.29
C THR A 163 -5.79 8.08 -13.87
N GLY A 164 -5.74 8.26 -15.20
CA GLY A 164 -4.71 9.03 -15.88
C GLY A 164 -3.31 8.40 -15.88
N GLY A 165 -3.21 7.08 -15.64
CA GLY A 165 -1.95 6.33 -15.73
C GLY A 165 -1.70 5.36 -14.57
N TYR A 166 -2.28 5.64 -13.40
CA TYR A 166 -2.15 4.78 -12.23
C TYR A 166 -2.78 3.40 -12.50
N ARG A 167 -1.93 2.36 -12.51
CA ARG A 167 -2.31 0.97 -12.85
C ARG A 167 -2.32 -0.01 -11.67
N LYS A 168 -2.00 0.48 -10.46
CA LYS A 168 -2.15 -0.27 -9.19
C LYS A 168 -3.63 -0.46 -8.88
N THR A 169 -3.94 -1.45 -8.05
CA THR A 169 -5.32 -1.89 -7.76
C THR A 169 -5.45 -2.26 -6.29
N PRO A 170 -6.58 -1.97 -5.63
CA PRO A 170 -7.83 -1.48 -6.20
C PRO A 170 -7.84 0.05 -6.42
N VAL A 171 -8.85 0.53 -7.12
CA VAL A 171 -9.21 1.95 -7.22
C VAL A 171 -10.68 2.10 -6.86
N LEU A 172 -11.01 3.07 -6.00
CA LEU A 172 -12.39 3.40 -5.66
C LEU A 172 -12.84 4.58 -6.52
N GLN A 173 -14.06 4.52 -7.04
CA GLN A 173 -14.68 5.60 -7.79
C GLN A 173 -16.00 5.98 -7.10
N ILE A 174 -16.26 7.28 -7.04
CA ILE A 174 -17.54 7.85 -6.64
C ILE A 174 -17.84 8.98 -7.63
N GLY A 175 -18.76 8.74 -8.56
CA GLY A 175 -18.98 9.68 -9.66
C GLY A 175 -17.69 9.96 -10.43
N ALA A 176 -17.25 11.22 -10.44
CA ALA A 176 -16.03 11.71 -11.09
C ALA A 176 -14.80 11.81 -10.14
N ASP A 177 -14.93 11.39 -8.88
CA ASP A 177 -13.84 11.34 -7.91
C ASP A 177 -13.22 9.93 -7.87
N ILE A 178 -11.93 9.84 -8.19
CA ILE A 178 -11.17 8.59 -8.34
C ILE A 178 -10.11 8.49 -7.25
N TYR A 179 -10.26 7.56 -6.32
CA TYR A 179 -9.38 7.39 -5.17
C TYR A 179 -8.38 6.25 -5.40
N CYS A 180 -7.12 6.64 -5.56
CA CYS A 180 -5.99 5.73 -5.68
C CYS A 180 -5.39 5.42 -4.30
N ASP A 181 -4.89 4.20 -4.15
CA ASP A 181 -4.31 3.65 -2.92
C ASP A 181 -5.32 3.29 -1.81
N THR A 182 -5.10 2.14 -1.17
CA THR A 182 -6.01 1.60 -0.15
C THR A 182 -6.11 2.48 1.09
N ASP A 183 -5.09 3.28 1.40
CA ASP A 183 -5.14 4.16 2.56
C ASP A 183 -5.99 5.40 2.30
N CYS A 184 -6.01 5.89 1.05
CA CYS A 184 -6.95 6.92 0.62
C CYS A 184 -8.38 6.37 0.64
N ILE A 185 -8.58 5.18 0.05
CA ILE A 185 -9.87 4.49 0.01
C ILE A 185 -10.43 4.27 1.41
N ALA A 186 -9.62 3.78 2.37
CA ALA A 186 -10.06 3.54 3.74
C ALA A 186 -10.57 4.83 4.41
N ARG A 187 -9.88 5.97 4.22
CA ARG A 187 -10.34 7.28 4.75
C ARG A 187 -11.64 7.74 4.10
N VAL A 188 -11.81 7.50 2.81
CA VAL A 188 -13.05 7.84 2.09
C VAL A 188 -14.22 7.02 2.63
N LEU A 189 -14.06 5.70 2.75
CA LEU A 189 -15.09 4.82 3.28
C LEU A 189 -15.44 5.14 4.74
N GLU A 190 -14.46 5.53 5.55
CA GLU A 190 -14.70 6.04 6.91
C GLU A 190 -15.54 7.31 6.91
N ARG A 191 -15.25 8.28 6.04
CA ARG A 191 -16.03 9.53 5.96
C ARG A 191 -17.46 9.28 5.48
N LEU A 192 -17.64 8.38 4.53
CA LEU A 192 -18.96 8.02 3.99
C LEU A 192 -19.81 7.30 5.03
N GLN A 193 -19.20 6.37 5.78
CA GLN A 193 -19.86 5.64 6.84
C GLN A 193 -18.94 5.51 8.06
N PRO A 194 -19.03 6.45 9.02
CA PRO A 194 -18.15 6.48 10.19
C PRO A 194 -18.32 5.28 11.12
N GLU A 195 -19.48 4.62 11.11
CA GLU A 195 -19.74 3.46 11.96
C GLU A 195 -20.07 2.21 11.13
N PRO A 196 -19.52 1.02 11.48
CA PRO A 196 -18.48 0.83 12.47
C PRO A 196 -17.15 1.48 12.05
N THR A 197 -16.49 2.14 13.00
CA THR A 197 -15.24 2.88 12.73
C THR A 197 -14.07 1.95 12.40
N LEU A 198 -13.24 2.36 11.43
CA LEU A 198 -11.93 1.73 11.18
C LEU A 198 -10.86 2.19 12.17
N PHE A 199 -11.16 3.22 12.96
CA PHE A 199 -10.22 3.95 13.80
C PHE A 199 -10.74 4.09 15.21
N ALA A 200 -10.83 2.96 15.93
CA ALA A 200 -11.12 2.97 17.35
C ALA A 200 -10.23 4.01 18.08
N PRO A 201 -10.72 4.70 19.13
CA PRO A 201 -10.00 5.81 19.75
C PRO A 201 -8.54 5.49 20.06
N GLY A 202 -7.62 6.31 19.55
CA GLY A 202 -6.17 6.14 19.75
C GLY A 202 -5.47 5.17 18.80
N THR A 203 -6.20 4.50 17.89
CA THR A 203 -5.63 3.51 16.97
C THR A 203 -5.31 4.04 15.57
N GLU A 204 -5.81 5.22 15.20
CA GLU A 204 -5.65 5.77 13.84
C GLU A 204 -4.17 5.92 13.45
N ALA A 205 -3.41 6.68 14.24
CA ALA A 205 -2.00 6.91 13.99
C ALA A 205 -1.21 5.59 13.99
N LEU A 206 -1.52 4.68 14.92
CA LEU A 206 -0.88 3.37 15.01
C LEU A 206 -1.15 2.51 13.78
N SER A 207 -2.38 2.56 13.24
CA SER A 207 -2.75 1.81 12.03
C SER A 207 -1.93 2.25 10.82
N TYR A 208 -1.70 3.55 10.66
CA TYR A 208 -0.85 4.07 9.59
C TYR A 208 0.65 3.83 9.84
N MET A 209 1.11 3.92 11.08
CA MET A 209 2.50 3.61 11.44
C MET A 209 2.87 2.14 11.18
N LEU A 210 1.89 1.23 11.08
CA LEU A 210 2.12 -0.17 10.66
C LEU A 210 2.42 -0.31 9.17
N GLY A 211 2.25 0.72 8.34
CA GLY A 211 2.42 0.69 6.88
C GLY A 211 3.75 0.07 6.43
N PRO A 212 4.92 0.50 6.93
CA PRO A 212 6.20 -0.13 6.60
C PRO A 212 6.25 -1.62 6.96
N TRP A 213 5.70 -1.99 8.12
CA TRP A 213 5.69 -3.39 8.57
C TRP A 213 4.75 -4.27 7.75
N GLN A 214 3.61 -3.72 7.34
CA GLN A 214 2.67 -4.32 6.38
C GLN A 214 3.34 -4.55 5.03
N SER A 215 4.06 -3.56 4.50
CA SER A 215 4.79 -3.66 3.23
C SER A 215 5.84 -4.77 3.28
N GLU A 216 6.65 -4.82 4.33
CA GLU A 216 7.64 -5.89 4.51
C GLU A 216 6.99 -7.28 4.64
N LEU A 217 5.85 -7.38 5.32
CA LEU A 217 5.09 -8.63 5.41
C LEU A 217 4.58 -9.06 4.03
N PHE A 218 4.02 -8.13 3.27
CA PHE A 218 3.52 -8.36 1.91
C PHE A 218 4.62 -8.88 0.99
N TRP A 219 5.75 -8.19 0.91
CA TRP A 219 6.86 -8.61 0.06
C TRP A 219 7.46 -9.95 0.48
N SER A 220 7.53 -10.22 1.78
CA SER A 220 8.00 -11.54 2.28
C SER A 220 7.05 -12.67 1.88
N ALA A 221 5.75 -12.44 2.02
CA ALA A 221 4.73 -13.44 1.71
C ALA A 221 4.62 -13.70 0.19
N VAL A 222 4.69 -12.65 -0.63
CA VAL A 222 4.69 -12.75 -2.10
C VAL A 222 5.95 -13.43 -2.61
N ALA A 223 7.13 -13.07 -2.08
CA ALA A 223 8.39 -13.69 -2.50
C ALA A 223 8.39 -15.21 -2.23
N LEU A 224 7.87 -15.64 -1.09
CA LEU A 224 7.71 -17.07 -0.79
C LEU A 224 6.65 -17.73 -1.67
N ALA A 225 5.53 -17.07 -1.91
CA ALA A 225 4.49 -17.59 -2.80
C ALA A 225 5.03 -17.84 -4.22
N GLY A 226 5.87 -16.94 -4.73
CA GLY A 226 6.54 -17.08 -6.02
C GLY A 226 7.51 -18.27 -6.11
N THR A 227 7.92 -18.87 -5.00
CA THR A 227 8.76 -20.07 -5.01
C THR A 227 7.98 -21.37 -5.18
N SER A 228 6.66 -21.35 -5.01
CA SER A 228 5.85 -22.57 -4.93
C SER A 228 5.44 -23.16 -6.30
N GLY A 229 5.93 -22.59 -7.42
CA GLY A 229 5.73 -23.10 -8.79
C GLY A 229 4.31 -22.91 -9.34
N ASP A 230 4.18 -22.55 -10.64
CA ASP A 230 2.93 -22.35 -11.40
C ASP A 230 1.80 -21.54 -10.72
N VAL A 231 2.14 -20.70 -9.73
CA VAL A 231 1.16 -19.90 -8.98
C VAL A 231 0.66 -18.69 -9.78
N PHE A 232 1.46 -18.20 -10.72
CA PHE A 232 1.17 -17.00 -11.49
C PHE A 232 0.94 -17.32 -12.97
N PRO A 233 -0.04 -16.64 -13.61
CA PRO A 233 -0.28 -16.83 -15.04
C PRO A 233 0.92 -16.34 -15.87
N GLU A 234 1.00 -16.83 -17.10
CA GLU A 234 2.03 -16.41 -18.06
C GLU A 234 2.03 -14.88 -18.24
N GLY A 235 3.20 -14.26 -18.26
CA GLY A 235 3.36 -12.81 -18.40
C GLY A 235 3.24 -12.02 -17.09
N PHE A 236 2.79 -12.62 -15.99
CA PHE A 236 2.56 -11.91 -14.72
C PHE A 236 3.84 -11.35 -14.11
N VAL A 237 4.91 -12.15 -14.10
CA VAL A 237 6.19 -11.72 -13.52
C VAL A 237 6.79 -10.61 -14.37
N GLU A 238 6.68 -10.69 -15.70
CA GLU A 238 7.13 -9.67 -16.64
C GLU A 238 6.34 -8.36 -16.52
N ASP A 239 5.04 -8.45 -16.25
CA ASP A 239 4.20 -7.27 -15.98
C ASP A 239 4.60 -6.60 -14.65
N ARG A 240 4.89 -7.39 -13.60
CA ARG A 240 5.35 -6.87 -12.30
C ARG A 240 6.77 -6.31 -12.34
N ASP A 241 7.66 -6.92 -13.12
CA ASP A 241 9.02 -6.43 -13.38
C ASP A 241 9.01 -5.00 -13.91
N LYS A 242 8.16 -4.72 -14.90
CA LYS A 242 8.00 -3.37 -15.48
C LYS A 242 7.47 -2.32 -14.51
N MET A 243 6.86 -2.73 -13.40
CA MET A 243 6.34 -1.82 -12.38
C MET A 243 7.39 -1.43 -11.33
N ILE A 244 8.55 -2.09 -11.31
CA ILE A 244 9.62 -1.83 -10.34
C ILE A 244 10.72 -1.02 -11.01
N PRO A 245 11.08 0.16 -10.48
CA PRO A 245 12.22 0.92 -10.98
C PRO A 245 13.49 0.06 -10.93
N GLY A 246 14.11 -0.18 -12.09
CA GLY A 246 15.29 -1.03 -12.21
C GLY A 246 15.02 -2.53 -12.36
N GLY A 247 13.75 -2.97 -12.36
CA GLY A 247 13.34 -4.36 -12.56
C GLY A 247 13.49 -5.26 -11.33
N LEU A 248 12.99 -6.48 -11.44
CA LEU A 248 13.11 -7.55 -10.46
C LEU A 248 14.45 -8.27 -10.58
N ASP A 249 15.21 -8.29 -9.49
CA ASP A 249 16.39 -9.14 -9.37
C ASP A 249 15.98 -10.54 -8.89
N ILE A 250 15.49 -11.36 -9.82
CA ILE A 250 15.00 -12.72 -9.54
C ILE A 250 16.10 -13.59 -8.91
N GLU A 251 17.36 -13.45 -9.36
CA GLU A 251 18.48 -14.23 -8.85
C GLU A 251 18.73 -13.91 -7.37
N LYS A 252 18.80 -12.62 -7.03
CA LYS A 252 18.92 -12.17 -5.64
C LYS A 252 17.73 -12.63 -4.80
N MET A 253 16.50 -12.49 -5.31
CA MET A 253 15.31 -12.95 -4.59
C MET A 253 15.39 -14.43 -4.24
N LEU A 254 15.82 -15.28 -5.18
CA LEU A 254 15.98 -16.72 -4.95
C LEU A 254 17.06 -17.04 -3.91
N ILE A 255 18.18 -16.31 -3.92
CA ILE A 255 19.24 -16.44 -2.91
C ILE A 255 18.72 -16.05 -1.52
N GLU A 256 17.87 -15.03 -1.43
CA GLU A 256 17.34 -14.50 -0.18
C GLU A 256 16.13 -15.27 0.39
N ILE A 257 15.63 -16.30 -0.29
CA ILE A 257 14.45 -17.07 0.16
C ILE A 257 14.59 -17.62 1.59
N PRO A 258 15.73 -18.20 2.03
CA PRO A 258 15.87 -18.63 3.42
C PRO A 258 15.72 -17.49 4.42
N ALA A 259 16.38 -16.35 4.17
CA ALA A 259 16.25 -15.17 5.02
C ALA A 259 14.83 -14.59 4.99
N THR A 260 14.16 -14.63 3.84
CA THR A 260 12.76 -14.20 3.68
C THR A 260 11.82 -15.08 4.50
N ARG A 261 12.06 -16.40 4.53
CA ARG A 261 11.33 -17.34 5.39
C ARG A 261 11.52 -17.00 6.87
N ASP A 262 12.75 -16.71 7.30
CA ASP A 262 13.04 -16.33 8.69
C ASP A 262 12.37 -15.00 9.07
N ARG A 263 12.38 -14.00 8.17
CA ARG A 263 11.67 -12.73 8.35
C ARG A 263 10.16 -12.93 8.50
N LEU A 264 9.54 -13.72 7.63
CA LEU A 264 8.11 -14.03 7.71
C LEU A 264 7.79 -14.75 9.03
N ARG A 265 8.58 -15.76 9.40
CA ARG A 265 8.44 -16.50 10.66
C ARG A 265 8.52 -15.57 11.88
N SER A 266 9.46 -14.62 11.87
CA SER A 266 9.61 -13.63 12.94
C SER A 266 8.37 -12.74 13.08
N LYS A 267 7.85 -12.20 11.96
CA LYS A 267 6.64 -11.37 11.96
C LYS A 267 5.40 -12.14 12.43
N LEU A 268 5.23 -13.37 11.96
CA LEU A 268 4.13 -14.25 12.39
C LEU A 268 4.22 -14.59 13.88
N GLY A 269 5.43 -14.78 14.42
CA GLY A 269 5.62 -14.98 15.87
C GLY A 269 5.19 -13.77 16.72
N ILE A 270 5.42 -12.55 16.23
CA ILE A 270 4.95 -11.32 16.90
C ILE A 270 3.42 -11.25 16.87
N LEU A 271 2.80 -11.49 15.71
CA LEU A 271 1.34 -11.51 15.58
C LEU A 271 0.71 -12.60 16.46
N GLU A 272 1.28 -13.79 16.48
CA GLU A 272 0.82 -14.90 17.32
C GLU A 272 0.89 -14.53 18.81
N GLY A 273 2.01 -13.97 19.26
CA GLY A 273 2.17 -13.55 20.66
C GLY A 273 1.14 -12.49 21.07
N LEU A 274 0.84 -11.54 20.18
CA LEU A 274 -0.18 -10.51 20.40
C LEU A 274 -1.58 -11.13 20.49
N LEU A 275 -1.96 -11.96 19.52
CA LEU A 275 -3.30 -12.53 19.40
C LEU A 275 -3.57 -13.65 20.42
N ALA A 276 -2.54 -14.41 20.81
CA ALA A 276 -2.64 -15.41 21.87
C ALA A 276 -2.89 -14.78 23.25
N GLY A 277 -2.65 -13.47 23.41
CA GLY A 277 -2.96 -12.70 24.60
C GLY A 277 -4.45 -12.55 24.93
N GLY A 278 -5.35 -13.01 24.04
CA GLY A 278 -6.79 -13.08 24.28
C GLY A 278 -7.62 -12.00 23.57
N SER A 279 -6.97 -10.98 23.00
CA SER A 279 -7.65 -9.96 22.20
C SER A 279 -8.10 -10.54 20.85
N PRO A 280 -9.35 -10.34 20.42
CA PRO A 280 -9.83 -10.85 19.14
C PRO A 280 -9.19 -10.14 17.93
N TYR A 281 -8.72 -8.89 18.10
CA TYR A 281 -8.13 -8.04 17.06
C TYR A 281 -6.82 -7.39 17.54
N LEU A 282 -6.06 -6.79 16.61
CA LEU A 282 -4.70 -6.29 16.90
C LEU A 282 -4.65 -5.19 17.97
N PHE A 283 -5.69 -4.36 18.07
CA PHE A 283 -5.77 -3.28 19.05
C PHE A 283 -6.86 -3.48 20.10
N GLY A 284 -7.27 -4.73 20.35
CA GLY A 284 -8.20 -5.09 21.41
C GLY A 284 -9.48 -5.74 20.89
N ASP A 285 -10.62 -5.26 21.39
CA ASP A 285 -11.92 -5.93 21.21
C ASP A 285 -12.63 -5.59 19.88
N HIS A 286 -12.16 -4.57 19.17
CA HIS A 286 -12.75 -4.10 17.93
C HIS A 286 -11.76 -4.20 16.77
N ALA A 287 -12.27 -4.64 15.61
CA ALA A 287 -11.51 -4.61 14.37
C ALA A 287 -11.19 -3.17 13.99
N SER A 288 -9.99 -2.98 13.41
CA SER A 288 -9.49 -1.66 13.01
C SER A 288 -8.82 -1.73 11.63
N LEU A 289 -8.42 -0.58 11.08
CA LEU A 289 -7.62 -0.55 9.84
C LEU A 289 -6.34 -1.40 9.96
N ALA A 290 -5.74 -1.51 11.15
CA ALA A 290 -4.58 -2.36 11.38
C ALA A 290 -4.86 -3.83 11.06
N ASP A 291 -6.03 -4.34 11.45
CA ASP A 291 -6.39 -5.74 11.19
C ASP A 291 -6.47 -6.03 9.70
N PHE A 292 -7.21 -5.22 8.93
CA PHE A 292 -7.32 -5.37 7.48
C PHE A 292 -5.97 -5.16 6.76
N SER A 293 -5.12 -4.27 7.30
CA SER A 293 -3.80 -3.99 6.75
C SER A 293 -2.81 -5.13 6.98
N MET A 294 -2.86 -5.80 8.13
CA MET A 294 -2.00 -6.95 8.42
C MET A 294 -2.56 -8.27 7.90
N PHE A 295 -3.87 -8.34 7.64
CA PHE A 295 -4.55 -9.51 7.09
C PHE A 295 -4.17 -9.73 5.63
N HIS A 296 -4.29 -8.68 4.81
CA HIS A 296 -4.21 -8.86 3.37
C HIS A 296 -2.87 -9.40 2.84
N PRO A 297 -1.68 -9.10 3.41
CA PRO A 297 -0.42 -9.72 3.01
C PRO A 297 -0.43 -11.25 3.04
N LEU A 298 -1.25 -11.82 3.95
CA LEU A 298 -1.35 -13.26 4.16
C LEU A 298 -2.45 -13.89 3.29
N PHE A 299 -3.39 -13.10 2.75
CA PHE A 299 -4.55 -13.59 2.00
C PHE A 299 -4.16 -14.42 0.77
N ALA A 300 -3.50 -13.83 -0.23
CA ALA A 300 -3.24 -14.56 -1.48
C ALA A 300 -2.32 -15.78 -1.25
N PRO A 301 -1.22 -15.68 -0.47
CA PRO A 301 -0.39 -16.83 -0.17
C PRO A 301 -1.14 -17.96 0.58
N LYS A 302 -2.11 -17.64 1.45
CA LYS A 302 -3.01 -18.61 2.08
C LYS A 302 -3.93 -19.25 1.03
N SER A 303 -4.59 -18.44 0.21
CA SER A 303 -5.53 -18.89 -0.84
C SER A 303 -4.87 -19.76 -1.92
N LEU A 304 -3.58 -19.53 -2.20
CA LEU A 304 -2.81 -20.28 -3.19
C LEU A 304 -2.12 -21.51 -2.60
N GLY A 305 -2.25 -21.76 -1.29
CA GLY A 305 -1.60 -22.85 -0.57
C GLY A 305 -0.09 -22.72 -0.43
N SER A 306 0.52 -21.72 -1.06
CA SER A 306 1.96 -21.57 -1.20
C SER A 306 2.70 -21.25 0.10
N VAL A 307 2.01 -20.71 1.11
CA VAL A 307 2.56 -20.47 2.46
C VAL A 307 1.76 -21.17 3.56
N ALA A 308 0.86 -22.09 3.23
CA ALA A 308 0.02 -22.78 4.21
C ALA A 308 0.85 -23.50 5.29
N GLU A 309 1.95 -24.13 4.91
CA GLU A 309 2.90 -24.76 5.86
C GLU A 309 3.52 -23.74 6.81
N VAL A 310 3.81 -22.53 6.35
CA VAL A 310 4.39 -21.47 7.19
C VAL A 310 3.36 -20.97 8.22
N LEU A 311 2.07 -20.94 7.88
CA LEU A 311 1.01 -20.52 8.79
C LEU A 311 0.59 -21.61 9.79
N THR A 312 0.87 -22.88 9.50
CA THR A 312 0.43 -24.04 10.31
C THR A 312 0.75 -23.92 11.81
N PRO A 313 1.91 -23.42 12.26
CA PRO A 313 2.23 -23.33 13.68
C PRO A 313 1.51 -22.22 14.46
N TYR A 314 0.79 -21.33 13.79
CA TYR A 314 0.28 -20.07 14.36
C TYR A 314 -1.24 -20.11 14.53
N ALA A 315 -1.71 -20.76 15.59
CA ALA A 315 -3.13 -21.02 15.80
C ALA A 315 -3.93 -19.73 16.03
N ALA A 316 -3.41 -18.78 16.81
CA ALA A 316 -4.09 -17.53 17.08
C ALA A 316 -4.17 -16.65 15.82
N VAL A 317 -3.11 -16.64 15.00
CA VAL A 317 -3.11 -15.98 13.68
C VAL A 317 -4.17 -16.60 12.76
N ASN A 318 -4.23 -17.93 12.62
CA ASN A 318 -5.22 -18.56 11.75
C ASN A 318 -6.66 -18.25 12.20
N ALA A 319 -6.94 -18.34 13.50
CA ALA A 319 -8.25 -17.97 14.04
C ALA A 319 -8.58 -16.49 13.79
N TRP A 320 -7.59 -15.60 13.85
CA TRP A 320 -7.76 -14.19 13.51
C TRP A 320 -8.02 -13.97 12.01
N LEU A 321 -7.30 -14.66 11.12
CA LEU A 321 -7.56 -14.61 9.68
C LEU A 321 -9.01 -15.01 9.35
N GLU A 322 -9.51 -16.08 9.97
CA GLU A 322 -10.91 -16.53 9.82
C GLU A 322 -11.91 -15.47 10.32
N ARG A 323 -11.61 -14.79 11.44
CA ARG A 323 -12.46 -13.69 11.94
C ARG A 323 -12.53 -12.52 10.95
N ILE A 324 -11.41 -12.14 10.34
CA ILE A 324 -11.41 -11.06 9.33
C ILE A 324 -12.15 -11.50 8.06
N GLU A 325 -11.99 -12.76 7.64
CA GLU A 325 -12.73 -13.32 6.50
C GLU A 325 -14.25 -13.41 6.74
N ALA A 326 -14.67 -13.57 8.00
CA ALA A 326 -16.09 -13.63 8.36
C ALA A 326 -16.85 -12.32 8.14
N PHE A 327 -16.16 -11.17 8.01
CA PHE A 327 -16.81 -9.90 7.63
C PHE A 327 -17.40 -9.92 6.21
N GLY A 328 -17.06 -10.92 5.39
CA GLY A 328 -17.55 -10.99 4.02
C GLY A 328 -17.05 -9.83 3.16
N HIS A 329 -17.78 -9.52 2.09
CA HIS A 329 -17.43 -8.46 1.14
C HIS A 329 -18.53 -7.37 1.01
N GLY A 330 -19.52 -7.39 1.88
CA GLY A 330 -20.70 -6.53 1.77
C GLY A 330 -21.66 -7.03 0.68
N THR A 331 -22.47 -6.13 0.14
CA THR A 331 -23.37 -6.45 -0.97
C THR A 331 -22.83 -5.81 -2.25
N PHE A 332 -22.72 -6.57 -3.34
CA PHE A 332 -22.24 -6.00 -4.59
C PHE A 332 -23.03 -6.42 -5.82
N THR A 333 -23.08 -5.51 -6.78
CA THR A 333 -23.58 -5.73 -8.14
C THR A 333 -22.42 -5.59 -9.11
N GLN A 334 -22.28 -6.51 -10.06
CA GLN A 334 -21.27 -6.37 -11.10
C GLN A 334 -21.75 -5.37 -12.16
N ILE A 335 -20.86 -4.47 -12.57
CA ILE A 335 -21.07 -3.55 -13.70
C ILE A 335 -19.89 -3.64 -14.67
N ASP A 336 -20.11 -3.24 -15.91
CA ASP A 336 -19.04 -3.20 -16.91
C ASP A 336 -18.14 -1.97 -16.73
N SER A 337 -16.88 -2.06 -17.17
CA SER A 337 -15.94 -0.95 -17.10
C SER A 337 -16.40 0.28 -17.91
N SER A 338 -17.13 0.07 -19.01
CA SER A 338 -17.74 1.14 -19.80
C SER A 338 -18.84 1.88 -19.04
N GLU A 339 -19.63 1.18 -18.24
CA GLU A 339 -20.67 1.78 -17.40
C GLU A 339 -20.03 2.67 -16.32
N ALA A 340 -18.97 2.19 -15.67
CA ALA A 340 -18.22 2.99 -14.70
C ALA A 340 -17.60 4.27 -15.32
N ILE A 341 -17.11 4.20 -16.56
CA ILE A 341 -16.61 5.38 -17.28
C ILE A 341 -17.74 6.37 -17.58
N GLU A 342 -18.91 5.88 -17.99
CA GLU A 342 -20.07 6.74 -18.23
C GLU A 342 -20.55 7.42 -16.94
N VAL A 343 -20.52 6.70 -15.80
CA VAL A 343 -20.80 7.29 -14.48
C VAL A 343 -19.85 8.46 -14.19
N ALA A 344 -18.55 8.32 -14.46
CA ALA A 344 -17.59 9.41 -14.30
C ALA A 344 -17.92 10.59 -15.20
N ARG A 345 -18.15 10.32 -16.50
CA ARG A 345 -18.44 11.32 -17.53
C ARG A 345 -19.72 12.12 -17.24
N GLN A 346 -20.74 11.50 -16.68
CA GLN A 346 -22.02 12.13 -16.33
C GLN A 346 -22.01 12.81 -14.96
N SER A 347 -20.95 12.61 -14.17
CA SER A 347 -20.81 13.18 -12.84
C SER A 347 -19.99 14.46 -12.85
N THR A 348 -20.10 15.23 -11.76
CA THR A 348 -19.18 16.32 -11.46
C THR A 348 -18.54 16.01 -10.12
N SER A 349 -17.23 16.22 -10.01
CA SER A 349 -16.50 15.98 -8.75
C SER A 349 -17.10 16.83 -7.62
N ALA A 350 -17.28 16.21 -6.45
CA ALA A 350 -17.72 16.90 -5.25
C ALA A 350 -16.54 17.51 -4.45
N THR A 351 -15.32 17.39 -4.97
CA THR A 351 -14.10 17.83 -4.29
C THR A 351 -13.99 19.35 -4.28
N ALA A 352 -14.15 19.94 -3.09
CA ALA A 352 -13.95 21.36 -2.90
C ALA A 352 -12.49 21.76 -3.08
N THR A 353 -12.26 22.90 -3.74
CA THR A 353 -10.93 23.52 -3.84
C THR A 353 -10.41 23.89 -2.45
N ALA A 354 -9.24 23.37 -2.08
CA ALA A 354 -8.63 23.64 -0.78
C ALA A 354 -7.10 23.65 -0.85
N ALA A 355 -6.48 24.71 -0.34
CA ALA A 355 -5.03 24.80 -0.24
C ALA A 355 -4.54 24.22 1.09
N ASP A 356 -3.37 23.58 1.06
CA ASP A 356 -2.63 23.26 2.27
C ASP A 356 -1.79 24.48 2.66
N ALA A 357 -2.23 25.21 3.70
CA ALA A 357 -1.51 26.38 4.18
C ALA A 357 -0.09 26.06 4.69
N GLY A 358 0.18 24.80 5.02
CA GLY A 358 1.48 24.30 5.46
C GLY A 358 2.25 23.54 4.37
N ASP A 359 1.87 23.61 3.09
CA ASP A 359 2.59 22.86 2.04
C ASP A 359 4.07 23.31 1.99
N PRO A 360 5.03 22.40 2.26
CA PRO A 360 6.44 22.77 2.37
C PRO A 360 7.10 23.12 1.03
N SER A 361 6.42 22.86 -0.09
CA SER A 361 6.87 23.25 -1.43
C SER A 361 5.98 24.34 -2.03
N GLU A 362 5.16 25.00 -1.20
CA GLU A 362 4.31 26.14 -1.56
C GLU A 362 3.31 25.87 -2.70
N ARG A 363 2.98 24.59 -2.93
CA ARG A 363 2.01 24.18 -3.96
C ARG A 363 0.60 24.65 -3.61
N LYS A 364 -0.15 25.06 -4.62
CA LYS A 364 -1.51 25.61 -4.48
C LYS A 364 -2.46 24.98 -5.49
N PRO A 365 -3.78 25.02 -5.21
CA PRO A 365 -4.76 24.71 -6.23
C PRO A 365 -4.54 25.56 -7.49
N GLY A 366 -4.63 24.93 -8.66
CA GLY A 366 -4.26 25.54 -9.94
C GLY A 366 -2.87 25.17 -10.46
N ASP A 367 -1.96 24.69 -9.60
CA ASP A 367 -0.62 24.30 -10.05
C ASP A 367 -0.68 22.98 -10.84
N ARG A 368 0.08 22.90 -11.93
CA ARG A 368 0.27 21.67 -12.69
C ARG A 368 1.33 20.80 -12.03
N VAL A 369 0.98 19.54 -11.77
CA VAL A 369 1.87 18.58 -11.13
C VAL A 369 1.79 17.22 -11.81
N ARG A 370 2.83 16.44 -11.57
CA ARG A 370 2.92 15.02 -11.90
C ARG A 370 3.10 14.23 -10.62
N ILE A 371 2.22 13.25 -10.39
CA ILE A 371 2.24 12.38 -9.22
C ILE A 371 2.77 11.01 -9.64
N VAL A 372 3.74 10.50 -8.90
CA VAL A 372 4.39 9.20 -9.17
C VAL A 372 4.55 8.43 -7.86
N HIS A 373 4.28 7.13 -7.87
CA HIS A 373 4.63 6.29 -6.71
C HIS A 373 6.15 6.09 -6.63
N GLU A 374 6.72 6.18 -5.43
CA GLU A 374 8.19 6.17 -5.24
C GLU A 374 8.89 4.84 -5.56
N SER A 375 8.16 3.72 -5.64
CA SER A 375 8.76 2.37 -5.58
C SER A 375 8.07 1.32 -6.44
N PHE A 376 6.76 1.39 -6.67
CA PHE A 376 6.03 0.39 -7.43
C PHE A 376 4.86 0.98 -8.21
N GLY A 377 4.77 0.70 -9.51
CA GLY A 377 3.76 1.27 -10.40
C GLY A 377 3.98 2.78 -10.58
N ASN A 378 5.17 3.13 -11.06
CA ASN A 378 5.66 4.51 -11.20
C ASN A 378 5.16 5.23 -12.46
N ASP A 379 3.99 4.84 -12.98
CA ASP A 379 3.36 5.57 -14.07
C ASP A 379 2.91 6.94 -13.59
N PRO A 380 3.36 8.02 -14.24
CA PRO A 380 3.00 9.35 -13.83
C PRO A 380 1.54 9.66 -14.12
N VAL A 381 0.87 10.28 -13.16
CA VAL A 381 -0.44 10.90 -13.36
C VAL A 381 -0.29 12.40 -13.33
N GLU A 382 -0.70 13.06 -14.41
CA GLU A 382 -0.59 14.50 -14.58
C GLU A 382 -1.95 15.18 -14.40
N GLY A 383 -1.93 16.36 -13.80
CA GLY A 383 -3.14 17.14 -13.59
C GLY A 383 -2.87 18.47 -12.91
N GLU A 384 -3.95 19.17 -12.60
CA GLU A 384 -3.95 20.44 -11.88
C GLU A 384 -4.42 20.22 -10.45
N ILE A 385 -3.70 20.73 -9.45
CA ILE A 385 -4.11 20.56 -8.04
C ILE A 385 -5.49 21.18 -7.82
N VAL A 386 -6.41 20.41 -7.24
CA VAL A 386 -7.73 20.90 -6.78
C VAL A 386 -7.71 21.11 -5.28
N SER A 387 -7.31 20.07 -4.55
CA SER A 387 -7.25 20.08 -3.09
C SER A 387 -5.99 19.41 -2.59
N SER A 388 -5.46 19.95 -1.50
CA SER A 388 -4.21 19.53 -0.89
C SER A 388 -4.28 19.65 0.63
N SER A 389 -3.64 18.70 1.33
CA SER A 389 -3.44 18.68 2.78
C SER A 389 -2.15 17.92 3.11
N ALA A 390 -1.71 17.91 4.36
CA ALA A 390 -0.56 17.11 4.80
C ALA A 390 -0.66 15.60 4.53
N GLN A 391 -1.86 15.06 4.27
CA GLN A 391 -2.08 13.62 4.09
C GLN A 391 -2.57 13.21 2.70
N GLN A 392 -3.11 14.15 1.92
CA GLN A 392 -3.74 13.86 0.64
C GLN A 392 -3.52 15.00 -0.35
N ILE A 393 -3.36 14.64 -1.63
CA ILE A 393 -3.41 15.55 -2.75
C ILE A 393 -4.44 15.04 -3.77
N SER A 394 -5.11 15.95 -4.45
CA SER A 394 -6.06 15.64 -5.51
C SER A 394 -5.81 16.52 -6.72
N ILE A 395 -5.85 15.91 -7.89
CA ILE A 395 -5.56 16.56 -9.16
C ILE A 395 -6.72 16.38 -10.13
N ARG A 396 -7.11 17.46 -10.78
CA ARG A 396 -8.06 17.47 -11.87
C ARG A 396 -7.34 17.12 -13.17
N ARG A 397 -7.96 16.26 -13.96
CA ARG A 397 -7.55 15.95 -15.33
C ARG A 397 -8.76 15.76 -16.23
N GLU A 398 -8.53 15.82 -17.52
CA GLU A 398 -9.53 15.57 -18.55
C GLU A 398 -9.15 14.33 -19.35
N ASP A 399 -10.16 13.53 -19.69
CA ASP A 399 -10.06 12.34 -20.50
C ASP A 399 -11.12 12.36 -21.59
N GLU A 400 -10.80 11.87 -22.80
CA GLU A 400 -11.75 11.83 -23.91
C GLU A 400 -13.00 11.00 -23.59
N ARG A 401 -12.82 9.90 -22.83
CA ARG A 401 -13.89 8.96 -22.50
C ARG A 401 -14.55 9.32 -21.17
N ALA A 402 -13.75 9.58 -20.13
CA ALA A 402 -14.25 9.82 -18.78
C ALA A 402 -14.63 11.28 -18.49
N GLY A 403 -14.32 12.23 -19.37
CA GLY A 403 -14.55 13.65 -19.12
C GLY A 403 -13.60 14.24 -18.07
N GLU A 404 -14.06 15.24 -17.33
CA GLU A 404 -13.30 15.82 -16.21
C GLU A 404 -13.41 14.91 -14.98
N VAL A 405 -12.27 14.48 -14.44
CA VAL A 405 -12.19 13.67 -13.21
C VAL A 405 -11.19 14.27 -12.24
N VAL A 406 -11.43 14.05 -10.95
CA VAL A 406 -10.49 14.39 -9.88
C VAL A 406 -9.90 13.12 -9.30
N VAL A 407 -8.58 12.98 -9.40
CA VAL A 407 -7.85 11.79 -8.93
C VAL A 407 -7.14 12.12 -7.61
N HIS A 408 -7.38 11.29 -6.61
CA HIS A 408 -6.91 11.46 -5.23
C HIS A 408 -5.80 10.48 -4.90
N PHE A 409 -4.75 10.97 -4.25
CA PHE A 409 -3.62 10.18 -3.78
C PHE A 409 -3.31 10.53 -2.32
N PRO A 410 -2.90 9.55 -1.50
CA PRO A 410 -2.22 9.89 -0.25
C PRO A 410 -0.88 10.56 -0.58
N ARG A 411 -0.33 11.34 0.37
CA ARG A 411 1.02 11.90 0.21
C ARG A 411 2.12 10.87 0.49
N GLU A 412 1.90 10.02 1.48
CA GLU A 412 2.85 8.96 1.84
C GLU A 412 3.10 8.04 0.64
N HIS A 413 4.36 7.75 0.34
CA HIS A 413 4.83 6.94 -0.82
C HIS A 413 4.64 7.54 -2.21
N TYR A 414 4.15 8.78 -2.32
CA TYR A 414 3.97 9.47 -3.59
C TYR A 414 4.86 10.70 -3.71
N VAL A 415 5.57 10.79 -4.83
CA VAL A 415 6.39 11.94 -5.21
C VAL A 415 5.55 12.88 -6.06
N ILE A 416 5.46 14.14 -5.62
CA ILE A 416 4.76 15.22 -6.33
C ILE A 416 5.81 16.10 -6.99
N LEU A 417 5.87 16.03 -8.31
CA LEU A 417 6.80 16.79 -9.14
C LEU A 417 6.08 18.00 -9.74
N GLY A 418 6.70 19.18 -9.65
CA GLY A 418 6.27 20.34 -10.43
C GLY A 418 6.47 20.07 -11.91
N SER A 419 5.55 20.55 -12.75
CA SER A 419 5.71 20.53 -14.22
C SER A 419 6.80 21.49 -14.69
#